data_AF-A0A255TJ05-F1
#
_entry.id   AF-A0A255TJ05-F1
#
_cell.length_a   1.000
_cell.length_b   1.000
_cell.length_c   1.000
_cell.angle_alpha   90.00
_cell.angle_beta   90.00
_cell.angle_gamma   90.00
#
_symmetry.space_group_name_H-M   'P 1'
#
loop_
_entity.id
_entity.type
_entity.pdbx_description
1 polymer ?
#
loop_
_entity_poly.entity_id
_entity_poly.type
_entity_poly.pdbx_seq_one_letter_code
_entity_poly.pdbx_strand_id
1 'polypeptide(L)'
;MKRFYIVRAWTDDTSLWIETKDGQRVCTPFSKWKRLENATKDQRNDFVLGYTGIHWPSIDEDLGYEGLFVDAGLCEATPEECSAVCDP
;
A
#
# COMPACT_ATOMS: atom_id res chain seq x y z
N MET A 1 -12.48 -12.17 -8.71
CA MET A 1 -12.02 -11.32 -7.58
C MET A 1 -10.95 -12.02 -6.74
N LYS A 2 -9.69 -11.62 -6.94
CA LYS A 2 -8.54 -12.10 -6.18
C LYS A 2 -8.46 -11.33 -4.86
N ARG A 3 -8.32 -12.06 -3.75
CA ARG A 3 -8.13 -11.49 -2.42
C ARG A 3 -6.67 -11.60 -2.03
N PHE A 4 -6.11 -10.48 -1.59
CA PHE A 4 -4.77 -10.45 -1.01
C PHE A 4 -4.89 -10.29 0.50
N TYR A 5 -4.21 -11.17 1.23
CA TYR A 5 -4.00 -11.03 2.66
C TYR A 5 -2.62 -10.42 2.88
N ILE A 6 -2.57 -9.26 3.54
CA ILE A 6 -1.32 -8.58 3.83
C ILE A 6 -0.79 -9.11 5.16
N VAL A 7 0.46 -9.60 5.16
CA VAL A 7 1.13 -10.06 6.38
C VAL A 7 2.05 -8.99 6.95
N ARG A 8 2.53 -8.07 6.10
CA ARG A 8 3.46 -7.03 6.51
C ARG A 8 3.40 -5.83 5.57
N ALA A 9 3.50 -4.64 6.15
CA ALA A 9 3.86 -3.43 5.44
C ALA A 9 5.01 -2.74 6.18
N TRP A 10 5.93 -2.13 5.45
CA TRP A 10 7.02 -1.35 6.02
C TRP A 10 7.52 -0.31 5.02
N THR A 11 8.30 0.62 5.52
CA THR A 11 8.87 1.72 4.74
C THR A 11 10.39 1.67 4.84
N ASP A 12 11.06 2.07 3.77
CA ASP A 12 12.46 2.49 3.81
C ASP A 12 12.55 4.01 3.57
N ASP A 13 13.75 4.51 3.29
CA ASP A 13 13.95 5.96 3.09
C ASP A 13 13.23 6.51 1.85
N THR A 14 12.85 5.66 0.90
CA THR A 14 12.34 6.04 -0.42
C THR A 14 11.04 5.36 -0.83
N SER A 15 10.70 4.24 -0.20
CA SER A 15 9.65 3.35 -0.71
C SER A 15 8.80 2.74 0.39
N LEU A 16 7.55 2.46 0.02
CA LEU A 16 6.64 1.59 0.74
C LEU A 16 6.77 0.16 0.20
N TRP A 17 6.76 -0.79 1.12
CA TRP A 17 6.76 -2.21 0.85
C TRP A 17 5.54 -2.90 1.46
N ILE A 18 4.96 -3.84 0.72
CA ILE A 18 3.88 -4.70 1.18
C ILE A 18 4.25 -6.14 0.86
N GLU A 19 4.06 -7.04 1.83
CA GLU A 19 4.20 -8.48 1.66
C GLU A 19 2.86 -9.17 1.89
N THR A 20 2.45 -10.00 0.93
CA THR A 20 1.22 -10.78 1.01
C THR A 20 1.49 -12.17 1.59
N LYS A 21 0.45 -12.81 2.12
CA LYS A 21 0.50 -14.18 2.67
C LYS A 21 0.98 -15.21 1.65
N ASP A 22 0.73 -14.95 0.37
CA ASP A 22 1.16 -15.80 -0.75
C ASP A 22 2.63 -15.53 -1.16
N GLY A 23 3.35 -14.71 -0.40
CA GLY A 23 4.78 -14.42 -0.60
C GLY A 23 5.06 -13.36 -1.67
N GLN A 24 4.04 -12.68 -2.19
CA GLN A 24 4.24 -11.60 -3.15
C GLN A 24 4.69 -10.33 -2.44
N ARG A 25 5.59 -9.59 -3.07
CA ARG A 25 6.09 -8.32 -2.55
C ARG A 25 5.80 -7.19 -3.53
N VAL A 26 5.20 -6.13 -3.03
CA VAL A 26 4.99 -4.87 -3.74
C VAL A 26 6.00 -3.87 -3.20
N CYS A 27 6.63 -3.14 -4.11
CA CYS A 27 7.47 -1.99 -3.81
C CYS A 27 6.92 -0.81 -4.59
N THR A 28 6.71 0.32 -3.92
CA THR A 28 6.34 1.56 -4.60
C THR A 28 7.11 2.75 -4.02
N PRO A 29 7.72 3.60 -4.87
CA PRO A 29 8.47 4.74 -4.40
C PRO A 29 7.53 5.88 -3.97
N PHE A 30 7.89 6.59 -2.91
CA PHE A 30 7.13 7.75 -2.42
C PHE A 30 7.09 8.92 -3.41
N SER A 31 8.05 8.99 -4.36
CA SER A 31 8.09 10.02 -5.40
C SER A 31 6.88 10.02 -6.35
N LYS A 32 6.05 8.96 -6.33
CA LYS A 32 4.78 8.94 -7.07
C LYS A 32 3.69 9.82 -6.45
N TRP A 33 3.82 10.19 -5.17
CA TRP A 33 2.82 10.93 -4.42
C TRP A 33 3.43 12.13 -3.76
N LYS A 34 3.01 13.33 -4.17
CA LYS A 34 3.60 14.59 -3.72
C LYS A 34 3.64 14.74 -2.19
N ARG A 35 2.61 14.29 -1.45
CA ARG A 35 2.62 14.39 0.02
C ARG A 35 3.67 13.45 0.63
N LEU A 36 3.72 12.20 0.18
CA LEU A 36 4.71 11.22 0.67
C LEU A 36 6.13 11.58 0.25
N GLU A 37 6.33 12.10 -0.96
CA GLU A 37 7.62 12.61 -1.44
C GLU A 37 8.18 13.71 -0.53
N ASN A 38 7.31 14.61 -0.05
CA ASN A 38 7.71 15.71 0.84
C ASN A 38 7.65 15.35 2.34
N ALA A 39 7.17 14.16 2.69
CA ALA A 39 7.06 13.71 4.07
C ALA A 39 8.43 13.37 4.66
N THR A 40 8.60 13.66 5.94
CA THR A 40 9.75 13.21 6.72
C THR A 40 9.73 11.69 6.90
N LYS A 41 10.86 11.11 7.30
CA LYS A 41 10.95 9.68 7.64
C LYS A 41 9.97 9.29 8.74
N ASP A 42 9.84 10.10 9.77
CA ASP A 42 8.92 9.83 10.89
C ASP A 42 7.47 9.85 10.42
N GLN A 43 7.09 10.84 9.60
CA GLN A 43 5.76 10.87 8.99
C GLN A 43 5.50 9.65 8.11
N ARG A 44 6.47 9.21 7.30
CA ARG A 44 6.32 8.02 6.45
C ARG A 44 6.19 6.73 7.27
N ASN A 45 6.80 6.66 8.45
CA ASN A 45 6.71 5.50 9.34
C ASN A 45 5.41 5.49 10.16
N ASP A 46 4.75 6.65 10.31
CA ASP A 46 3.49 6.83 11.04
C ASP A 46 2.28 6.53 10.13
N PHE A 47 2.19 5.29 9.66
CA PHE A 47 1.06 4.83 8.84
C PHE A 47 0.17 3.83 9.58
N VAL A 48 -1.09 3.78 9.16
CA VAL A 48 -2.11 2.85 9.65
C VAL A 48 -2.60 1.99 8.49
N LEU A 49 -2.65 0.68 8.70
CA LEU A 49 -3.25 -0.25 7.75
C LEU A 49 -4.76 -0.29 7.97
N GLY A 50 -5.51 0.04 6.94
CA GLY A 50 -6.97 -0.11 6.88
C GLY A 50 -7.36 -1.35 6.08
N TYR A 51 -8.66 -1.57 5.95
CA TYR A 51 -9.19 -2.71 5.19
C TYR A 51 -8.92 -2.61 3.69
N THR A 52 -9.03 -1.41 3.12
CA THR A 52 -8.92 -1.14 1.68
C THR A 52 -7.61 -0.46 1.28
N GLY A 53 -6.77 -0.05 2.23
CA GLY A 53 -5.57 0.73 1.94
C GLY A 53 -4.75 1.10 3.17
N ILE A 54 -3.83 2.04 2.98
CA ILE A 54 -2.93 2.58 4.00
C ILE A 54 -3.19 4.07 4.15
N HIS A 55 -3.30 4.53 5.38
CA HIS A 55 -3.51 5.93 5.72
C HIS A 55 -2.31 6.49 6.50
N TRP A 56 -1.86 7.70 6.16
CA TRP A 56 -0.86 8.45 6.90
C TRP A 56 -1.52 9.67 7.58
N PRO A 57 -1.87 9.57 8.88
CA PRO A 57 -2.64 10.62 9.57
C PRO A 57 -1.94 11.97 9.59
N SER A 58 -0.62 11.96 9.83
CA SER A 58 0.18 13.17 9.99
C SER A 58 0.27 14.04 8.72
N ILE A 59 0.00 13.48 7.54
CA ILE A 59 0.05 14.19 6.24
C ILE A 59 -1.26 14.06 5.44
N ASP A 60 -2.28 13.43 6.03
CA ASP A 60 -3.60 13.22 5.41
C ASP A 60 -3.49 12.59 4.01
N GLU A 61 -2.70 11.51 3.87
CA GLU A 61 -2.54 10.81 2.59
C GLU A 61 -3.05 9.37 2.70
N ASP A 62 -3.71 8.89 1.66
CA ASP A 62 -4.29 7.55 1.56
C ASP A 62 -3.83 6.84 0.29
N LEU A 63 -3.38 5.59 0.42
CA LEU A 63 -3.07 4.71 -0.70
C LEU A 63 -3.94 3.46 -0.66
N GLY A 64 -4.73 3.23 -1.71
CA GLY A 64 -5.56 2.03 -1.84
C GLY A 64 -4.75 0.80 -2.29
N TYR A 65 -5.02 -0.35 -1.67
CA TYR A 65 -4.32 -1.59 -2.01
C TYR A 65 -4.56 -2.05 -3.45
N GLU A 66 -5.76 -1.82 -4.00
CA GLU A 66 -6.08 -2.14 -5.39
C GLU A 66 -5.12 -1.44 -6.36
N GLY A 67 -4.95 -0.12 -6.22
CA GLY A 67 -4.02 0.65 -7.05
C GLY A 67 -2.58 0.15 -6.91
N LEU A 68 -2.16 -0.17 -5.69
CA LEU A 68 -0.82 -0.72 -5.44
C LEU A 68 -0.60 -2.09 -6.11
N PHE A 69 -1.61 -2.97 -6.09
CA PHE A 69 -1.52 -4.30 -6.70
C PHE A 69 -1.65 -4.26 -8.22
N VAL A 70 -2.43 -3.33 -8.77
CA VAL A 70 -2.49 -3.08 -10.22
C VAL A 70 -1.15 -2.57 -10.73
N ASP A 71 -0.57 -1.56 -10.05
CA ASP A 71 0.73 -1.00 -10.42
C ASP A 71 1.87 -2.04 -10.34
N ALA A 72 1.75 -3.00 -9.42
CA ALA A 72 2.69 -4.11 -9.27
C ALA A 72 2.43 -5.29 -10.22
N GLY A 73 1.38 -5.23 -11.05
CA GLY A 73 0.99 -6.32 -11.96
C GLY A 73 0.45 -7.56 -11.25
N LEU A 74 0.04 -7.44 -9.98
CA LEU A 74 -0.56 -8.53 -9.20
C LEU A 74 -2.07 -8.66 -9.44
N CYS A 75 -2.69 -7.58 -9.92
CA CYS A 75 -4.11 -7.49 -10.27
C CYS A 75 -4.29 -6.84 -11.64
N GLU A 76 -5.30 -7.26 -12.40
CA GLU A 76 -5.67 -6.58 -13.63
C GLU A 76 -6.54 -5.35 -13.29
N ALA A 77 -6.40 -4.28 -14.06
CA ALA A 77 -7.17 -3.03 -13.89
C ALA A 77 -8.64 -3.17 -14.35
N THR A 78 -9.25 -4.34 -14.16
CA THR A 78 -10.66 -4.57 -14.50
C THR A 78 -11.53 -4.33 -13.27
N PRO A 79 -12.68 -3.63 -13.37
CA PRO A 79 -13.48 -3.18 -12.22
C PRO A 79 -14.04 -4.27 -11.29
N GLU A 80 -13.87 -5.55 -11.60
CA GLU A 80 -14.52 -6.67 -10.88
C GLU A 80 -13.54 -7.51 -10.03
N GLU A 81 -12.23 -7.25 -10.05
CA GLU A 81 -11.26 -8.30 -9.70
C GLU A 81 -10.38 -8.07 -8.47
N CYS A 82 -10.33 -6.88 -7.84
CA CYS A 82 -9.47 -6.65 -6.68
C CYS A 82 -10.21 -6.23 -5.41
N SER A 83 -10.28 -7.12 -4.41
CA SER A 83 -10.58 -6.71 -3.02
C SER A 83 -9.45 -7.10 -2.09
N ALA A 84 -8.83 -6.11 -1.46
CA ALA A 84 -7.98 -6.33 -0.30
C ALA A 84 -8.86 -6.35 0.96
N VAL A 85 -8.51 -7.23 1.89
CA VAL A 85 -9.27 -7.51 3.13
C VAL A 85 -8.23 -7.62 4.25
N CYS A 86 -8.29 -6.76 5.27
CA CYS A 86 -7.57 -6.99 6.52
C CYS A 86 -8.27 -8.11 7.31
N ASP A 87 -7.52 -9.09 7.82
CA ASP A 87 -8.04 -10.10 8.76
C ASP A 87 -8.39 -9.42 10.11
N PRO A 88 -9.48 -9.83 10.80
CA PRO A 88 -9.86 -9.26 12.10
C PRO A 88 -8.93 -9.67 13.25
#